data_AF-A0A1V4DMR7-F1
#
_entry.id   AF-A0A1V4DMR7-F1
#
_cell.length_a   1.000
_cell.length_b   1.000
_cell.length_c   1.000
_cell.angle_alpha   90.00
_cell.angle_beta   90.00
_cell.angle_gamma   90.00
#
_symmetry.space_group_name_H-M   'P 1'
#
loop_
_entity.id
_entity.type
_entity.pdbx_description
1 polymer ?
#
loop_
_entity_poly.entity_id
_entity_poly.type
_entity_poly.pdbx_seq_one_letter_code
_entity_poly.pdbx_strand_id
1 'polypeptide(L)' 'MSARATHRPPESRRLQARHQRLDRGYNLGVANPEAGINGLPHSPDFAADEHAIGIGVRAMAGFLSHRLDALA' A
#
# COMPACT_ATOMS: atom_id res chain seq x y z
N MET A 1 -36.72 -25.38 7.44
CA MET A 1 -35.29 -25.29 7.81
C MET A 1 -34.49 -25.25 6.51
N SER A 2 -33.92 -24.10 6.12
CA SER A 2 -33.12 -23.96 4.89
C SER A 2 -31.68 -23.59 5.26
N ALA A 3 -30.73 -24.46 4.94
CA ALA A 3 -29.32 -24.30 5.28
C ALA A 3 -28.69 -23.23 4.38
N ARG A 4 -28.20 -22.14 4.99
CA ARG A 4 -27.49 -21.06 4.31
C ARG A 4 -26.14 -21.58 3.83
N ALA A 5 -26.01 -21.83 2.52
CA ALA A 5 -24.73 -22.16 1.90
C ALA A 5 -23.74 -21.03 2.14
N THR A 6 -22.67 -21.31 2.89
CA THR A 6 -21.58 -20.38 3.10
C THR A 6 -20.81 -20.25 1.80
N HIS A 7 -21.07 -19.18 1.04
CA HIS A 7 -20.27 -18.88 -0.14
C HIS A 7 -18.83 -18.61 0.32
N ARG A 8 -18.01 -19.64 0.18
CA ARG A 8 -16.57 -19.55 0.39
C ARG A 8 -16.02 -18.67 -0.73
N PRO A 9 -15.38 -17.52 -0.43
CA PRO A 9 -14.85 -16.65 -1.49
C PRO A 9 -13.75 -17.39 -2.27
N PRO A 10 -13.56 -17.12 -3.58
CA PRO A 10 -12.57 -17.80 -4.40
C PRO A 10 -11.17 -17.71 -3.81
N GLU A 11 -10.34 -18.71 -4.09
CA GLU A 11 -9.00 -18.86 -3.50
C GLU A 11 -8.09 -17.67 -3.79
N SER A 12 -8.20 -17.06 -4.97
CA SER A 12 -7.52 -15.81 -5.34
C SER A 12 -7.81 -14.65 -4.37
N ARG A 13 -9.07 -14.45 -3.98
CA ARG A 13 -9.46 -13.46 -2.97
C ARG A 13 -8.93 -13.79 -1.58
N ARG A 14 -8.76 -15.06 -1.25
CA ARG A 14 -8.20 -15.47 0.05
C ARG A 14 -6.69 -15.32 0.10
N LEU A 15 -6.00 -15.61 -1.00
CA LEU A 15 -4.56 -15.40 -1.12
C LEU A 15 -4.23 -13.90 -1.08
N GLN A 16 -5.05 -13.06 -1.74
CA GLN A 16 -4.92 -11.60 -1.67
C GLN A 16 -5.19 -11.05 -0.26
N ALA A 17 -6.24 -11.54 0.42
CA ALA A 17 -6.53 -11.18 1.82
C ALA A 17 -5.53 -11.77 2.85
N ARG A 18 -4.79 -12.82 2.48
CA ARG A 18 -3.73 -13.43 3.32
C ARG A 18 -2.40 -12.70 3.17
N HIS A 19 -2.04 -12.24 1.98
CA HIS A 19 -0.90 -11.33 1.77
C HIS A 19 -1.07 -10.04 2.58
N GLN A 20 -2.27 -9.45 2.56
CA GLN A 20 -2.59 -8.25 3.37
C GLN A 20 -2.51 -8.46 4.90
N ARG A 21 -2.53 -9.71 5.40
CA ARG A 21 -2.48 -10.03 6.84
C ARG A 21 -1.13 -10.56 7.31
N LEU A 22 -0.22 -10.91 6.40
CA LEU A 22 1.09 -11.51 6.71
C LEU A 22 2.27 -10.68 6.22
N ASP A 23 2.05 -9.54 5.56
CA ASP A 23 3.10 -8.58 5.20
C ASP A 23 3.68 -7.91 6.45
N ARG A 24 4.58 -8.64 7.13
CA ARG A 24 5.70 -8.07 7.90
C ARG A 24 6.83 -7.57 6.98
N GLY A 25 6.58 -7.44 5.67
CA GLY A 25 7.39 -6.62 4.79
C GLY A 25 6.84 -5.21 4.86
N TYR A 26 7.62 -4.27 5.41
CA TYR A 26 7.29 -2.85 5.32
C TYR A 26 7.36 -2.45 3.84
N ASN A 27 6.26 -2.55 3.10
CA ASN A 27 6.14 -1.87 1.82
C ASN A 27 6.34 -0.37 2.11
N LEU A 28 7.15 0.34 1.31
CA LEU A 28 7.52 1.74 1.56
C LEU A 28 6.34 2.73 1.40
N GLY A 29 5.09 2.26 1.43
CA GLY A 29 3.89 3.06 1.18
C GLY A 29 3.70 3.45 -0.28
N VAL A 30 4.44 2.83 -1.20
CA VAL A 30 4.46 3.15 -2.65
C VAL A 30 3.95 2.01 -3.53
N ALA A 31 3.31 0.99 -2.94
CA ALA A 31 2.65 -0.07 -3.68
C ALA A 31 1.30 0.43 -4.22
N ASN A 32 0.96 0.07 -5.46
CA ASN A 32 -0.36 0.34 -6.02
C ASN A 32 -0.86 -0.88 -6.81
N PRO A 33 -1.49 -1.85 -6.14
CA PRO A 33 -1.99 -3.07 -6.76
C PRO A 33 -3.05 -2.82 -7.84
N GLU A 34 -3.82 -1.73 -7.75
CA GLU A 34 -4.83 -1.37 -8.74
C GLU A 34 -4.19 -0.92 -10.06
N ALA A 35 -3.00 -0.32 -9.99
CA ALA A 35 -2.17 0.02 -11.14
C ALA A 35 -1.18 -1.09 -11.54
N GLY A 36 -1.24 -2.28 -10.91
CA GLY A 36 -0.30 -3.37 -11.15
C GLY A 36 1.11 -3.14 -10.58
N ILE A 37 1.28 -2.15 -9.71
CA ILE A 37 2.56 -1.78 -9.10
C ILE A 37 2.76 -2.58 -7.82
N ASN A 38 3.73 -3.51 -7.85
CA ASN A 38 4.11 -4.32 -6.70
C ASN A 38 5.16 -3.60 -5.85
N GLY A 39 4.83 -3.32 -4.59
CA GLY A 39 5.75 -2.67 -3.66
C GLY A 39 6.64 -3.61 -2.84
N LEU A 40 6.63 -4.92 -3.10
CA LEU A 40 7.48 -5.88 -2.40
C LEU A 40 8.96 -5.62 -2.72
N PRO A 41 9.77 -5.18 -1.73
CA PRO A 41 11.18 -4.93 -1.97
C PRO A 41 11.89 -6.19 -2.47
N HIS A 42 12.83 -6.02 -3.40
CA HIS A 42 13.62 -7.10 -4.02
C HIS A 42 12.84 -8.09 -4.89
N SER A 43 11.58 -7.81 -5.24
CA SER A 43 10.91 -8.48 -6.35
C SER A 43 11.55 -8.07 -7.69
N PRO A 44 11.74 -8.98 -8.66
CA PRO A 44 12.14 -8.61 -10.02
C PRO A 44 11.20 -7.59 -10.68
N ASP A 45 9.92 -7.64 -10.29
CA ASP A 45 8.86 -6.76 -10.77
C ASP A 45 8.59 -5.61 -9.78
N PHE A 46 9.54 -5.30 -8.90
CA PHE A 46 9.40 -4.18 -7.98
C PHE A 46 9.25 -2.89 -8.78
N ALA A 47 8.17 -2.17 -8.48
CA ALA A 47 7.91 -0.84 -8.99
C ALA A 47 7.39 0.04 -7.85
N ALA A 48 7.69 1.34 -7.93
CA ALA A 48 7.16 2.32 -7.00
C ALA A 48 6.12 3.20 -7.69
N ASP A 49 5.04 3.49 -6.98
CA ASP A 49 4.06 4.47 -7.43
C ASP A 49 4.63 5.88 -7.23
N GLU A 50 5.13 6.48 -8.32
CA GLU A 50 5.65 7.84 -8.35
C GLU A 50 4.63 8.90 -7.90
N HIS A 51 3.33 8.64 -8.09
CA HIS A 51 2.29 9.54 -7.60
C HIS A 51 2.21 9.49 -6.06
N ALA A 52 2.29 8.29 -5.47
CA ALA A 52 2.37 8.12 -4.02
C ALA A 52 3.64 8.77 -3.44
N ILE A 53 4.78 8.64 -4.12
CA ILE A 53 6.03 9.34 -3.75
C ILE A 53 5.81 10.86 -3.75
N GLY A 54 5.23 11.40 -4.81
CA GLY A 54 4.95 12.84 -4.93
C GLY A 54 4.06 13.38 -3.81
N ILE A 55 3.07 12.60 -3.34
CA ILE A 55 2.25 12.96 -2.18
C ILE A 55 3.11 13.07 -0.92
N GLY A 56 3.93 12.05 -0.63
CA GLY A 56 4.82 12.04 0.53
C GLY A 56 5.81 13.21 0.53
N VAL A 57 6.41 13.50 -0.63
CA VAL A 57 7.33 14.63 -0.80
C VAL A 57 6.64 15.96 -0.52
N ARG A 58 5.43 16.20 -1.05
CA ARG A 58 4.68 17.44 -0.81
C ARG A 58 4.27 17.59 0.66
N ALA A 59 3.83 16.50 1.28
CA ALA A 59 3.49 16.50 2.71
C ALA A 59 4.72 16.87 3.56
N MET A 60 5.88 16.30 3.24
CA MET A 60 7.11 16.58 3.98
C MET A 60 7.64 17.99 3.73
N ALA A 61 7.59 18.47 2.50
CA ALA A 61 7.90 19.86 2.18
C ALA A 61 7.01 20.82 2.99
N GLY A 62 5.70 20.61 3.00
CA GLY A 62 4.77 21.45 3.78
C GLY A 62 5.05 21.41 5.28
N PHE A 63 5.32 20.23 5.84
CA PHE A 63 5.71 20.09 7.24
C PHE A 63 7.00 20.87 7.57
N LEU A 64 8.04 20.70 6.76
CA LEU A 64 9.32 21.39 6.95
C LEU A 64 9.17 22.91 6.80
N SER A 65 8.43 23.37 5.79
CA SER A 65 8.13 24.80 5.62
C SER A 65 7.42 25.37 6.84
N HIS A 66 6.39 24.69 7.36
CA HIS A 66 5.70 25.13 8.57
C HIS A 66 6.63 25.19 9.79
N ARG A 67 7.53 24.21 9.94
CA ARG A 67 8.52 24.18 11.03
C ARG A 67 9.54 25.32 10.91
N LEU A 68 9.97 25.66 9.70
CA LEU A 68 10.90 26.76 9.45
C LEU A 68 10.25 28.12 9.68
N ASP A 69 9.01 28.30 9.25
CA ASP A 69 8.22 29.51 9.49
C ASP A 69 8.06 29.80 11.00
N ALA A 70 7.84 28.76 11.81
CA ALA A 70 7.78 28.88 13.26
C ALA A 70 9.10 29.28 13.96
N LEU A 71 10.22 29.33 13.22
CA LEU A 71 11.54 29.73 13.72
C LEU A 71 11.97 31.13 13.24
N ALA A 72 11.21 31.74 12.33
CA ALA A 72 11.48 33.07 11.77
C ALA A 72 10.89 34.18 12.66
#